data_AF-A0A401FLN0-F1
#
_entry.id   AF-A0A401FLN0-F1
#
_cell.length_a   1.000
_cell.length_b   1.000
_cell.length_c   1.000
_cell.angle_alpha   90.00
_cell.angle_beta   90.00
_cell.angle_gamma   90.00
#
_symmetry.space_group_name_H-M   'P 1'
#
loop_
_entity.id
_entity.type
_entity.pdbx_description
1 polymer ?
#
loop_
_entity_poly.entity_id
_entity_poly.type
_entity_poly.pdbx_seq_one_letter_code
_entity_poly.pdbx_strand_id
1 'polypeptide(L)'
;MAKKYKRIFGIVLDSVGTGEAADAAKYGDVGSDTLGHVGEAYKGDLKIPNLQKLGLANLRDAPILGVDKVDQPLGYYGKMKEISAGKDSMDGHWE
;
A
#
# COMPACT_ATOMS: atom_id res chain seq x y z
N MET A 1 -22.13 -20.48 -15.54
CA MET A 1 -20.73 -20.12 -15.87
C MET A 1 -19.81 -20.70 -14.81
N ALA A 2 -18.64 -21.24 -15.20
CA ALA A 2 -17.62 -21.63 -14.22
C ALA A 2 -17.02 -20.38 -13.57
N LYS A 3 -16.80 -20.39 -12.26
CA LYS A 3 -16.16 -19.28 -11.55
C LYS A 3 -14.71 -19.13 -12.05
N LYS A 4 -14.26 -17.90 -12.34
CA LYS A 4 -12.87 -17.62 -12.76
C LYS A 4 -11.84 -18.12 -11.74
N TYR A 5 -12.15 -18.02 -10.45
CA TYR A 5 -11.33 -18.53 -9.35
C TYR A 5 -12.16 -19.39 -8.39
N LYS A 6 -11.61 -20.52 -7.93
CA LYS A 6 -12.27 -21.41 -6.95
C LYS A 6 -12.31 -20.79 -5.55
N ARG A 7 -11.27 -20.04 -5.18
CA ARG A 7 -11.10 -19.35 -3.89
C ARG A 7 -10.39 -18.02 -4.12
N ILE A 8 -10.67 -17.03 -3.27
CA ILE A 8 -9.97 -15.74 -3.20
C ILE A 8 -9.46 -15.62 -1.77
N PHE A 9 -8.20 -15.19 -1.61
CA PHE A 9 -7.59 -14.91 -0.31
C PHE A 9 -7.40 -13.40 -0.21
N GLY A 10 -8.16 -12.76 0.67
CA GLY A 10 -7.95 -11.36 1.03
C GLY A 10 -6.97 -11.28 2.21
N ILE A 11 -5.98 -10.41 2.11
CA ILE A 11 -5.01 -10.14 3.17
C ILE A 11 -4.97 -8.63 3.37
N VAL A 12 -5.35 -8.17 4.55
CA VAL A 12 -5.22 -6.76 4.94
C VAL A 12 -3.95 -6.65 5.79
N LEU A 13 -3.03 -5.79 5.35
CA LEU A 13 -1.89 -5.35 6.16
C LEU A 13 -2.33 -4.07 6.87
N ASP A 14 -2.89 -4.22 8.08
CA ASP A 14 -3.50 -3.11 8.80
C ASP A 14 -2.50 -1.95 8.98
N SER A 15 -2.97 -0.72 8.75
CA SER A 15 -2.21 0.55 8.79
C SER A 15 -1.06 0.73 7.78
N VAL A 16 -0.82 -0.21 6.86
CA VAL A 16 0.25 -0.10 5.84
C VAL A 16 -0.16 0.85 4.70
N GLY A 17 -0.15 2.15 5.01
CA GLY A 17 -0.43 3.23 4.06
C GLY A 17 0.70 3.48 3.06
N THR A 18 0.34 4.05 1.90
CA THR A 18 1.27 4.23 0.77
C THR A 18 1.46 5.69 0.33
N GLY A 19 1.47 6.59 1.31
CA GLY A 19 1.50 8.03 1.12
C GLY A 19 0.15 8.67 1.45
N GLU A 20 0.17 10.00 1.53
CA GLU A 20 -1.00 10.78 1.90
C GLU A 20 -2.12 10.68 0.85
N ALA A 21 -3.37 10.70 1.33
CA ALA A 21 -4.54 10.82 0.47
C ALA A 21 -4.74 12.27 0.02
N ALA A 22 -5.49 12.48 -1.07
CA ALA A 22 -5.75 13.81 -1.64
C ALA A 22 -6.45 14.78 -0.65
N ASP A 23 -7.11 14.26 0.37
CA ASP A 23 -7.81 15.01 1.41
C ASP A 23 -7.17 14.89 2.80
N ALA A 24 -5.91 14.45 2.88
CA ALA A 24 -5.14 14.35 4.12
C ALA A 24 -5.16 15.65 4.97
N ALA A 25 -5.24 16.82 4.32
CA ALA A 25 -5.38 18.11 4.98
C ALA A 25 -6.60 18.22 5.91
N LYS A 26 -7.71 17.54 5.59
CA LYS A 26 -8.91 17.53 6.45
C LYS A 26 -8.70 16.77 7.76
N TYR A 27 -7.75 15.85 7.77
CA TYR A 27 -7.45 14.95 8.89
C TYR A 27 -6.17 15.33 9.63
N GLY A 28 -5.49 16.40 9.21
CA GLY A 28 -4.21 16.83 9.77
C GLY A 28 -3.03 15.93 9.39
N ASP A 29 -3.16 15.14 8.33
CA ASP A 29 -2.18 14.09 7.95
C ASP A 29 -1.31 14.50 6.74
N VAL A 30 -1.19 15.79 6.44
CA VAL A 30 -0.33 16.26 5.33
C VAL A 30 1.11 15.83 5.58
N GLY A 31 1.73 15.22 4.58
CA GLY A 31 3.06 14.63 4.62
C GLY A 31 3.11 13.21 5.20
N SER A 32 1.97 12.60 5.52
CA SER A 32 1.95 11.20 5.99
C SER A 32 2.39 10.23 4.88
N ASP A 33 3.35 9.35 5.19
CA ASP A 33 3.78 8.29 4.28
C ASP A 33 4.36 7.11 5.04
N THR A 34 3.50 6.16 5.43
CA THR A 34 3.91 5.01 6.25
C THR A 34 5.04 4.21 5.58
N LEU A 35 4.82 3.69 4.37
CA LEU A 35 5.83 2.88 3.68
C LEU A 35 7.11 3.67 3.38
N GLY A 36 7.01 4.95 2.98
CA GLY A 36 8.18 5.81 2.74
C GLY A 36 9.01 6.01 4.01
N HIS A 37 8.37 6.49 5.09
CA HIS A 37 9.04 6.73 6.37
C HIS A 37 9.56 5.44 7.01
N VAL A 38 8.92 4.29 6.81
CA VAL A 38 9.47 3.00 7.25
C VAL A 38 10.75 2.67 6.49
N GLY A 39 10.78 2.85 5.16
CA GLY A 39 12.02 2.68 4.38
C GLY A 39 13.16 3.58 4.89
N GLU A 40 12.85 4.84 5.20
CA GLU A 40 13.79 5.82 5.78
C GLU A 40 14.27 5.40 7.17
N ALA A 41 13.37 4.97 8.05
CA ALA A 41 13.70 4.50 9.40
C ALA A 41 14.64 3.30 9.38
N TYR A 42 14.49 2.42 8.38
CA TYR A 42 15.38 1.30 8.12
C TYR A 42 16.65 1.70 7.35
N LYS A 43 16.84 2.98 7.02
CA LYS A 43 18.02 3.51 6.30
C LYS A 43 18.29 2.78 4.98
N GLY A 44 17.23 2.34 4.30
CA GLY A 44 17.33 1.57 3.06
C GLY A 44 17.59 0.06 3.25
N ASP A 45 17.64 -0.45 4.48
CA ASP A 45 17.78 -1.88 4.77
C ASP A 45 16.42 -2.60 4.95
N LEU A 46 15.30 -1.98 4.55
CA LEU A 46 13.99 -2.61 4.58
C LEU A 46 13.93 -3.76 3.57
N LYS A 47 13.82 -5.01 4.04
CA LYS A 47 13.82 -6.20 3.19
C LYS A 47 12.45 -6.88 3.16
N ILE A 48 11.70 -6.61 2.11
CA ILE A 48 10.39 -7.26 1.82
C ILE A 48 10.38 -7.89 0.42
N PRO A 49 11.31 -8.82 0.12
CA PRO A 49 11.57 -9.29 -1.24
C PRO A 49 10.36 -9.93 -1.93
N ASN A 50 9.44 -10.52 -1.16
CA ASN A 50 8.24 -11.14 -1.72
C ASN A 50 7.18 -10.10 -2.12
N LEU A 51 6.98 -9.06 -1.30
CA LEU A 51 6.09 -7.95 -1.64
C LEU A 51 6.66 -7.11 -2.79
N GLN A 52 7.98 -6.95 -2.83
CA GLN A 52 8.68 -6.33 -3.96
C GLN A 52 8.40 -7.08 -5.26
N LYS A 53 8.58 -8.41 -5.28
CA LYS A 53 8.27 -9.26 -6.45
C LYS A 53 6.80 -9.21 -6.87
N LEU A 54 5.88 -8.99 -5.94
CA LEU A 54 4.45 -8.78 -6.24
C LEU A 54 4.16 -7.40 -6.85
N GLY A 55 5.10 -6.46 -6.78
CA GLY A 55 4.96 -5.12 -7.34
C GLY A 55 4.59 -4.04 -6.32
N LEU A 56 4.84 -4.23 -5.02
CA LEU A 56 4.50 -3.23 -4.00
C LEU A 56 5.13 -1.86 -4.28
N ALA A 57 6.41 -1.81 -4.65
CA ALA A 57 7.06 -0.53 -4.98
C ALA A 57 6.54 0.08 -6.29
N ASN A 58 5.98 -0.73 -7.20
CA ASN A 58 5.47 -0.27 -8.49
C ASN A 58 4.20 0.58 -8.37
N LEU A 59 3.44 0.46 -7.26
CA LEU A 59 2.20 1.22 -7.08
C LEU A 59 2.41 2.69 -6.71
N ARG A 60 3.65 3.10 -6.42
CA ARG A 60 4.01 4.43 -5.91
C ARG A 60 4.83 5.24 -6.91
N ASP A 61 4.63 6.55 -6.88
CA ASP A 61 5.52 7.51 -7.54
C ASP A 61 6.73 7.81 -6.65
N ALA A 62 6.50 8.00 -5.35
CA ALA A 62 7.55 8.17 -4.34
C ALA A 62 8.18 6.82 -3.95
N PRO A 63 9.53 6.74 -3.84
CA PRO A 63 10.22 5.50 -3.54
C PRO A 63 9.91 4.97 -2.12
N ILE A 64 10.20 3.70 -1.91
CA ILE A 64 10.37 3.09 -0.60
C ILE A 64 11.86 2.74 -0.51
N LEU A 65 12.62 3.42 0.35
CA LEU A 65 14.06 3.14 0.46
C LEU A 65 14.30 1.66 0.84
N GLY A 66 15.14 0.98 0.08
CA GLY A 66 15.43 -0.45 0.23
C GLY A 66 14.50 -1.40 -0.54
N VAL A 67 13.47 -0.88 -1.21
CA VAL A 67 12.49 -1.70 -1.95
C VAL A 67 12.27 -1.11 -3.34
N ASP A 68 13.04 -1.60 -4.31
CA ASP A 68 13.00 -1.10 -5.68
C ASP A 68 11.78 -1.62 -6.47
N LYS A 69 11.36 -0.85 -7.48
CA LYS A 69 10.40 -1.30 -8.49
C LYS A 69 10.94 -2.51 -9.25
N VAL A 70 10.04 -3.37 -9.71
CA VAL A 70 10.39 -4.53 -10.55
C VAL A 70 9.82 -4.37 -11.96
N ASP A 71 10.59 -4.74 -12.98
CA ASP A 71 10.15 -4.62 -14.38
C ASP A 71 9.00 -5.58 -14.71
N GLN A 72 9.01 -6.76 -14.09
CA GLN A 72 8.03 -7.83 -14.32
C GLN A 72 7.45 -8.31 -12.98
N PRO A 73 6.45 -7.60 -12.41
CA PRO A 73 5.81 -8.03 -11.18
C PRO A 73 5.02 -9.31 -11.41
N LEU A 74 4.98 -10.18 -10.38
CA LEU A 74 4.25 -11.44 -10.40
C LEU A 74 2.73 -11.27 -10.45
N GLY A 75 2.24 -10.08 -10.10
CA GLY A 75 0.82 -9.76 -10.04
C GLY A 75 0.51 -8.37 -10.57
N TYR A 76 -0.78 -8.06 -10.57
CA TYR A 76 -1.28 -6.71 -10.83
C TYR A 76 -1.14 -5.86 -9.57
N TYR A 77 -0.88 -4.57 -9.75
CA TYR A 77 -0.70 -3.62 -8.67
C TYR A 77 -1.52 -2.34 -8.92
N GLY A 78 -1.82 -1.63 -7.84
CA GLY A 78 -2.58 -0.39 -7.85
C GLY A 78 -2.69 0.17 -6.44
N LYS A 79 -3.26 1.38 -6.33
CA LYS A 79 -3.62 2.01 -5.05
C LYS A 79 -5.10 2.30 -5.03
N MET A 80 -5.70 2.21 -3.85
CA MET A 80 -7.09 2.56 -3.61
C MET A 80 -7.14 3.86 -2.80
N LYS A 81 -8.22 4.62 -2.99
CA LYS A 81 -8.48 5.83 -2.23
C LYS A 81 -9.75 5.58 -1.42
N GLU A 82 -9.65 5.76 -0.10
CA GLU A 82 -10.79 5.73 0.81
C GLU A 82 -11.80 6.83 0.44
N ILE A 83 -13.08 6.46 0.40
CA ILE A 83 -14.22 7.35 0.10
C ILE A 83 -15.00 7.68 1.37
N SER A 84 -14.97 6.78 2.34
CA SER A 84 -15.57 6.93 3.67
C SER A 84 -15.05 8.18 4.38
N ALA A 85 -15.88 8.73 5.27
CA ALA A 85 -15.56 9.98 5.96
C ALA A 85 -14.62 9.77 7.16
N GLY A 86 -14.56 8.55 7.73
CA GLY A 86 -13.57 8.20 8.75
C GLY A 86 -12.29 7.64 8.16
N LYS A 87 -11.36 7.34 9.08
CA LYS A 87 -10.07 6.67 8.80
C LYS A 87 -9.76 5.61 9.86
N ASP A 88 -10.78 5.15 10.57
CA ASP A 88 -10.64 4.12 11.58
C ASP A 88 -10.77 2.72 10.97
N SER A 89 -10.39 1.70 11.75
CA SER A 89 -10.35 0.33 11.26
C SER A 89 -11.72 -0.20 10.83
N MET A 90 -12.84 0.26 11.40
CA MET A 90 -14.17 -0.25 11.01
C MET A 90 -14.59 0.33 9.66
N ASP A 91 -14.49 1.66 9.51
CA ASP A 91 -14.79 2.35 8.26
C ASP A 91 -13.98 1.75 7.10
N GLY A 92 -12.67 1.60 7.28
CA GLY A 92 -11.78 1.06 6.23
C GLY A 92 -11.98 -0.42 5.90
N HIS A 93 -12.47 -1.25 6.83
CA HIS A 93 -12.78 -2.66 6.54
C HIS A 93 -14.18 -2.86 5.94
N TRP A 94 -15.08 -1.89 6.09
CA TRP A 94 -16.43 -1.93 5.54
C TRP A 94 -16.51 -1.45 4.09
N GLU A 95 -15.62 -0.56 3.68
CA GLU A 95 -15.45 -0.11 2.29
C GLU A 95 -14.79 -1.17 1.38
#